data_AF-A0A8X8ZAA2-F1
#
_entry.id   AF-A0A8X8ZAA2-F1
#
_cell.length_a   1.000
_cell.length_b   1.000
_cell.length_c   1.000
_cell.angle_alpha   90.00
_cell.angle_beta   90.00
_cell.angle_gamma   90.00
#
_symmetry.space_group_name_H-M   'P 1'
#
loop_
_entity.id
_entity.type
_entity.pdbx_description
1 polymer ?
#
loop_
_entity_poly.entity_id
_entity_poly.type
_entity_poly.pdbx_seq_one_letter_code
_entity_poly.pdbx_strand_id
1 'polypeptide(L)'
;MENPPKFYGFHTFAEPGCPITLTASFRDNIRHFLQECASTEASLIDGMPIWRTFLVYEAKSAVLPLYTVEENAEDSDRPFCDYCRCVGWSHHFVLKRKYHLIIPANDQWDDPIDERVFDLQTHLLHGLIHCNGFGHLICINGIEGGSKFICGRETMDLWDRICTSLSVRQITVEDLSKKHKMELWLLHGVAYGQSWFGIWRYWFCHGSFGVNEHNYRSAIDLLSSLELDRIIVDFSFVKACFDIKQMIQYYRDKSGSNLTYDYGPYEGSFVEESFV
;
A
#
# COMPACT_ATOMS: atom_id res chain seq x y z
N MET A 1 -1.42 9.94 -33.32
CA MET A 1 -0.97 11.05 -32.46
C MET A 1 -1.02 10.54 -31.05
N GLU A 2 0.10 10.56 -30.34
CA GLU A 2 0.10 10.36 -28.89
C GLU A 2 -0.70 11.49 -28.24
N ASN A 3 -1.42 11.17 -27.16
CA ASN A 3 -2.08 12.20 -26.37
C ASN A 3 -1.01 13.00 -25.60
N PRO A 4 -1.15 14.33 -25.45
CA PRO A 4 -0.18 15.13 -24.71
C PRO A 4 -0.03 14.59 -23.28
N PRO A 5 1.17 14.65 -22.65
CA PRO A 5 1.37 14.24 -21.28
C PRO A 5 0.44 14.96 -20.30
N LYS A 6 -0.17 14.21 -19.37
CA LYS A 6 -1.14 14.72 -18.39
C LYS A 6 -0.54 14.77 -17.00
N PHE A 7 -0.74 15.90 -16.33
CA PHE A 7 -0.15 16.23 -15.02
C PHE A 7 -1.25 16.59 -14.01
N TYR A 8 -1.14 16.06 -12.79
CA TYR A 8 -2.05 16.34 -11.67
C TYR A 8 -1.28 16.46 -10.35
N GLY A 9 -1.82 17.19 -9.37
CA GLY A 9 -1.22 17.25 -8.03
C GLY A 9 -1.27 15.88 -7.33
N PHE A 10 -0.15 15.41 -6.79
CA PHE A 10 -0.04 14.10 -6.13
C PHE A 10 -1.07 13.95 -4.98
N HIS A 11 -1.19 14.97 -4.13
CA HIS A 11 -2.11 14.97 -2.98
C HIS A 11 -3.58 15.25 -3.35
N THR A 12 -3.91 15.62 -4.60
CA THR A 12 -5.29 15.89 -5.04
C THR A 12 -5.81 14.92 -6.12
N PHE A 13 -4.93 14.18 -6.78
CA PHE A 13 -5.31 13.23 -7.83
C PHE A 13 -6.21 12.10 -7.31
N ALA A 14 -7.30 11.82 -8.01
CA ALA A 14 -8.34 10.85 -7.64
C ALA A 14 -9.12 11.19 -6.35
N GLU A 15 -9.03 12.41 -5.83
CA GLU A 15 -10.03 12.93 -4.89
C GLU A 15 -11.43 13.03 -5.56
N PRO A 16 -12.54 13.07 -4.79
CA PRO A 16 -13.88 13.19 -5.35
C PRO A 16 -14.03 14.40 -6.29
N GLY A 17 -14.17 14.12 -7.59
CA GLY A 17 -14.28 15.13 -8.64
C GLY A 17 -12.96 15.64 -9.22
N CYS A 18 -11.80 15.16 -8.77
CA CYS A 18 -10.48 15.57 -9.26
C CYS A 18 -9.71 14.41 -9.93
N PRO A 19 -9.33 14.51 -11.22
CA PRO A 19 -9.70 15.55 -12.19
C PRO A 19 -11.10 15.34 -12.80
N ILE A 20 -11.73 14.20 -12.55
CA ILE A 20 -13.02 13.78 -13.12
C ILE A 20 -13.93 13.20 -12.04
N THR A 21 -15.24 13.20 -12.30
CA THR A 21 -16.22 12.49 -11.48
C THR A 21 -16.51 11.11 -12.10
N LEU A 22 -16.40 10.05 -11.31
CA LEU A 22 -16.66 8.67 -11.70
C LEU A 22 -17.77 8.09 -10.83
N THR A 23 -18.78 7.48 -11.45
CA THR A 23 -19.98 6.97 -10.75
C THR A 23 -20.50 5.64 -11.32
N ALA A 24 -19.75 5.01 -12.24
CA ALA A 24 -20.14 3.76 -12.89
C ALA A 24 -19.48 2.55 -12.22
N SER A 25 -19.50 1.39 -12.88
CA SER A 25 -18.75 0.22 -12.41
C SER A 25 -17.24 0.40 -12.62
N PHE A 26 -16.40 -0.30 -11.85
CA PHE A 26 -14.94 -0.30 -12.04
C PHE A 26 -14.51 -0.44 -13.52
N ARG A 27 -15.17 -1.33 -14.26
CA ARG A 27 -14.87 -1.62 -15.67
C ARG A 27 -15.04 -0.41 -16.59
N ASP A 28 -15.99 0.45 -16.28
CA ASP A 28 -16.32 1.62 -17.08
C ASP A 28 -15.53 2.83 -16.57
N ASN A 29 -15.40 2.96 -15.24
CA ASN A 29 -14.59 3.95 -14.56
C ASN A 29 -13.11 3.88 -14.99
N ILE A 30 -12.48 2.70 -15.02
CA ILE A 30 -11.06 2.57 -15.42
C ILE A 30 -10.82 3.00 -16.86
N ARG A 31 -11.76 2.73 -17.78
CA ARG A 31 -11.64 3.16 -19.18
C ARG A 31 -11.76 4.67 -19.32
N HIS A 32 -12.75 5.26 -18.66
CA HIS A 32 -12.93 6.71 -18.64
C HIS A 32 -11.76 7.42 -17.96
N PHE A 33 -11.25 6.86 -16.85
CA PHE A 33 -10.04 7.31 -16.18
C PHE A 33 -8.81 7.26 -17.10
N LEU A 34 -8.57 6.16 -17.83
CA LEU A 34 -7.42 6.08 -18.75
C LEU A 34 -7.57 7.05 -19.94
N GLN A 35 -8.78 7.24 -20.44
CA GLN A 35 -9.07 8.19 -21.51
C GLN A 35 -8.83 9.65 -21.08
N GLU A 36 -9.35 10.04 -19.91
CA GLU A 36 -9.35 11.44 -19.45
C GLU A 36 -8.12 11.79 -18.60
N CYS A 37 -7.63 10.88 -17.76
CA CYS A 37 -6.51 11.12 -16.83
C CYS A 37 -5.15 10.73 -17.40
N ALA A 38 -5.04 9.79 -18.33
CA ALA A 38 -3.74 9.27 -18.77
C ALA A 38 -3.43 9.54 -20.26
N SER A 39 -2.15 9.39 -20.62
CA SER A 39 -1.62 9.46 -21.97
C SER A 39 -1.13 8.07 -22.38
N THR A 40 -1.48 7.59 -23.58
CA THR A 40 -1.03 6.27 -24.06
C THR A 40 0.41 6.36 -24.55
N GLU A 41 1.26 5.45 -24.07
CA GLU A 41 2.65 5.32 -24.53
C GLU A 41 2.69 4.62 -25.91
N ALA A 42 3.70 4.93 -26.74
CA ALA A 42 3.90 4.20 -27.99
C ALA A 42 4.53 2.82 -27.82
N SER A 43 5.23 2.57 -26.70
CA SER A 43 5.71 1.25 -26.33
C SER A 43 4.55 0.40 -25.79
N LEU A 44 4.60 -0.89 -26.13
CA LEU A 44 3.69 -1.93 -25.64
C LEU A 44 4.56 -3.02 -24.99
N ILE A 45 4.05 -3.64 -23.93
CA ILE A 45 4.67 -4.83 -23.32
C ILE A 45 3.93 -6.03 -23.91
N ASP A 46 4.54 -6.84 -24.77
CA ASP A 46 3.87 -7.93 -25.50
C ASP A 46 2.55 -7.56 -26.19
N GLY A 47 2.47 -6.34 -26.72
CA GLY A 47 1.23 -5.82 -27.33
C GLY A 47 0.19 -5.29 -26.34
N MET A 48 0.40 -5.45 -25.02
CA MET A 48 -0.42 -4.86 -23.97
C MET A 48 -0.28 -3.33 -23.96
N PRO A 49 -1.40 -2.58 -23.93
CA PRO A 49 -1.36 -1.12 -23.92
C PRO A 49 -0.93 -0.59 -22.55
N ILE A 50 -0.07 0.44 -22.62
CA ILE A 50 0.46 1.17 -21.47
C ILE A 50 -0.10 2.60 -21.52
N TRP A 51 -0.49 3.10 -20.36
CA TRP A 51 -0.80 4.50 -20.14
C TRP A 51 0.07 5.07 -19.04
N ARG A 52 0.36 6.37 -19.11
CA ARG A 52 1.15 7.12 -18.13
C ARG A 52 0.41 8.37 -17.68
N THR A 53 0.47 8.63 -16.39
CA THR A 53 -0.03 9.84 -15.73
C THR A 53 1.10 10.42 -14.90
N PHE A 54 1.31 11.74 -14.94
CA PHE A 54 2.34 12.39 -14.13
C PHE A 54 1.72 13.03 -12.87
N LEU A 55 2.27 12.69 -11.72
CA LEU A 55 1.83 13.18 -10.41
C LEU A 55 2.86 14.17 -9.86
N VAL A 56 2.48 15.45 -9.80
CA VAL A 56 3.32 16.56 -9.35
C VAL A 56 3.30 16.63 -7.82
N TYR A 57 4.45 16.40 -7.20
CA TYR A 57 4.66 16.61 -5.78
C TYR A 57 5.42 17.93 -5.57
N GLU A 58 4.66 19.02 -5.44
CA GLU A 58 5.16 20.40 -5.34
C GLU A 58 6.17 20.58 -4.20
N ALA A 59 5.81 20.18 -2.97
CA ALA A 59 6.66 20.38 -1.79
C ALA A 59 7.95 19.50 -1.77
N LYS A 60 8.14 18.60 -2.74
CA LYS A 60 9.40 17.88 -2.98
C LYS A 60 10.05 18.25 -4.32
N SER A 61 9.44 19.14 -5.11
CA SER A 61 9.85 19.48 -6.48
C SER A 61 10.07 18.25 -7.37
N ALA A 62 9.20 17.25 -7.22
CA ALA A 62 9.30 15.96 -7.92
C ALA A 62 8.06 15.71 -8.78
N VAL A 63 8.23 14.94 -9.86
CA VAL A 63 7.11 14.48 -10.70
C VAL A 63 7.21 12.97 -10.84
N LEU A 64 6.22 12.26 -10.33
CA LEU A 64 6.19 10.80 -10.27
C LEU A 64 5.38 10.25 -11.45
N PRO A 65 5.87 9.23 -12.19
CA PRO A 65 5.06 8.57 -13.18
C PRO A 65 4.20 7.48 -12.53
N LEU A 66 2.88 7.59 -12.67
CA LEU A 66 1.93 6.51 -12.45
C LEU A 66 1.62 5.86 -13.80
N TYR A 67 2.11 4.64 -13.99
CA TYR A 67 1.79 3.84 -15.15
C TYR A 67 0.57 2.97 -14.89
N THR A 68 -0.21 2.71 -15.92
CA THR A 68 -1.24 1.66 -15.94
C THR A 68 -1.01 0.76 -17.13
N VAL A 69 -0.92 -0.56 -16.92
CA VAL A 69 -0.82 -1.57 -17.98
C VAL A 69 -2.09 -2.42 -17.97
N GLU A 70 -2.78 -2.57 -19.10
CA GLU A 70 -3.89 -3.52 -19.25
C GLU A 70 -3.34 -4.87 -19.73
N GLU A 71 -3.20 -5.83 -18.83
CA GLU A 71 -2.82 -7.20 -19.17
C GLU A 71 -4.04 -8.01 -19.61
N ASN A 72 -3.98 -8.55 -20.83
CA ASN A 72 -4.98 -9.48 -21.37
C ASN A 72 -4.57 -10.92 -21.06
N ALA A 73 -5.48 -11.70 -20.48
CA ALA A 73 -5.23 -13.10 -20.13
C ALA A 73 -5.09 -14.01 -21.37
N GLU A 74 -5.49 -13.56 -22.56
CA GLU A 74 -5.29 -14.32 -23.82
C GLU A 74 -3.88 -14.14 -24.40
N ASP A 75 -3.20 -13.03 -24.08
CA ASP A 75 -1.89 -12.67 -24.63
C ASP A 75 -0.74 -12.82 -23.61
N SER A 76 -1.06 -13.22 -22.37
CA SER A 76 -0.11 -13.30 -21.25
C SER A 76 0.34 -14.73 -20.96
N ASP A 77 1.64 -14.90 -20.70
CA ASP A 77 2.24 -16.12 -20.12
C ASP A 77 1.67 -16.49 -18.73
N ARG A 78 1.01 -15.53 -18.05
CA ARG A 78 0.37 -15.70 -16.73
C ARG A 78 -1.12 -15.35 -16.78
N PRO A 79 -1.94 -16.18 -17.45
CA PRO A 79 -3.38 -15.95 -17.61
C PRO A 79 -4.14 -16.00 -16.29
N PHE A 80 -3.56 -16.63 -15.25
CA PHE A 80 -4.11 -16.72 -13.91
C PHE A 80 -3.46 -15.72 -12.96
N CYS A 81 -4.18 -15.34 -11.92
CA CYS A 81 -3.64 -14.50 -10.85
C CYS A 81 -3.27 -15.36 -9.64
N ASP A 82 -1.98 -15.43 -9.32
CA ASP A 82 -1.49 -16.20 -8.18
C ASP A 82 -1.93 -15.60 -6.84
N TYR A 83 -2.05 -14.27 -6.73
CA TYR A 83 -2.61 -13.61 -5.54
C TYR A 83 -4.04 -14.05 -5.25
N CYS A 84 -4.90 -14.15 -6.28
CA CYS A 84 -6.26 -14.71 -6.17
C CYS A 84 -6.25 -16.16 -5.65
N ARG A 85 -5.25 -16.97 -6.03
CA ARG A 85 -5.11 -18.34 -5.53
C ARG A 85 -4.80 -18.38 -4.03
N CYS A 86 -3.93 -17.48 -3.55
CA CYS A 86 -3.55 -17.41 -2.14
C CYS A 86 -4.70 -16.99 -1.21
N VAL A 87 -5.55 -16.05 -1.63
CA VAL A 87 -6.65 -15.52 -0.80
C VAL A 87 -7.98 -16.27 -0.95
N GLY A 88 -7.99 -17.39 -1.68
CA GLY A 88 -9.20 -18.17 -1.96
C GLY A 88 -10.11 -17.58 -3.05
N TRP A 89 -9.74 -16.45 -3.66
CA TRP A 89 -10.41 -15.81 -4.81
C TRP A 89 -10.16 -16.53 -6.15
N SER A 90 -10.10 -17.86 -6.07
CA SER A 90 -10.73 -18.72 -7.07
C SER A 90 -12.14 -18.22 -7.44
N HIS A 91 -12.62 -18.56 -8.64
CA HIS A 91 -13.78 -17.95 -9.33
C HIS A 91 -13.58 -16.51 -9.85
N HIS A 92 -12.50 -15.81 -9.50
CA HIS A 92 -12.02 -14.64 -10.28
C HIS A 92 -11.02 -15.03 -11.39
N PHE A 93 -10.65 -16.31 -11.47
CA PHE A 93 -9.70 -16.87 -12.45
C PHE A 93 -10.06 -16.75 -13.95
N VAL A 94 -11.27 -16.28 -14.30
CA VAL A 94 -11.76 -16.25 -15.70
C VAL A 94 -11.91 -14.83 -16.24
N LEU A 95 -11.20 -13.87 -15.63
CA LEU A 95 -11.29 -12.46 -15.99
C LEU A 95 -10.27 -12.14 -17.07
N LYS A 96 -10.78 -11.88 -18.29
CA LYS A 96 -9.98 -11.62 -19.49
C LYS A 96 -8.95 -10.48 -19.35
N ARG A 97 -9.13 -9.57 -18.40
CA ARG A 97 -8.30 -8.35 -18.26
C ARG A 97 -8.04 -8.02 -16.80
N LYS A 98 -6.82 -7.58 -16.51
CA LYS A 98 -6.40 -7.04 -15.23
C LYS A 98 -5.49 -5.82 -15.47
N TYR A 99 -5.58 -4.83 -14.59
CA TYR A 99 -4.90 -3.54 -14.72
C TYR A 99 -3.83 -3.44 -13.64
N HIS A 100 -2.59 -3.21 -14.04
CA HIS A 100 -1.47 -3.04 -13.13
C HIS A 100 -1.20 -1.54 -13.00
N LEU A 101 -1.36 -0.99 -11.80
CA LEU A 101 -1.08 0.42 -11.49
C LEU A 101 0.26 0.48 -10.76
N ILE A 102 1.25 1.15 -11.36
CA ILE A 102 2.65 1.03 -10.98
C ILE A 102 3.30 2.41 -10.88
N ILE A 103 4.00 2.67 -9.77
CA ILE A 103 4.98 3.75 -9.65
C ILE A 103 6.35 3.09 -9.47
N PRO A 104 7.22 3.09 -10.51
CA PRO A 104 8.55 2.47 -10.45
C PRO A 104 9.47 3.12 -9.41
N ALA A 105 10.58 2.44 -9.10
CA ALA A 105 11.66 3.00 -8.28
C ALA A 105 12.21 4.31 -8.89
N ASN A 106 12.76 5.19 -8.06
CA ASN A 106 13.10 6.57 -8.47
C ASN A 106 14.18 6.69 -9.55
N ASP A 107 14.98 5.65 -9.74
CA ASP A 107 16.00 5.54 -10.78
C ASP A 107 15.43 5.01 -12.11
N GLN A 108 14.21 4.45 -12.11
CA GLN A 108 13.54 3.86 -13.28
C GLN A 108 12.45 4.77 -13.89
N TRP A 109 12.36 6.04 -13.46
CA TRP A 109 11.29 6.94 -13.89
C TRP A 109 11.41 7.40 -15.35
N ASP A 110 12.63 7.48 -15.88
CA ASP A 110 12.89 7.86 -17.26
C ASP A 110 13.10 6.64 -18.19
N ASP A 111 13.18 5.44 -17.62
CA ASP A 111 13.35 4.19 -18.36
C ASP A 111 12.03 3.73 -19.00
N PRO A 112 12.05 3.15 -20.22
CA PRO A 112 10.91 2.42 -20.76
C PRO A 112 10.55 1.22 -19.88
N ILE A 113 9.25 1.00 -19.66
CA ILE A 113 8.78 -0.19 -18.95
C ILE A 113 8.82 -1.41 -19.88
N ASP A 114 9.33 -2.52 -19.34
CA ASP A 114 9.33 -3.85 -19.97
C ASP A 114 8.58 -4.90 -19.11
N GLU A 115 8.50 -6.13 -19.61
CA GLU A 115 7.81 -7.28 -18.98
C GLU A 115 8.17 -7.52 -17.52
N ARG A 116 9.41 -7.20 -17.10
CA ARG A 116 9.88 -7.44 -15.73
C ARG A 116 9.12 -6.61 -14.71
N VAL A 117 8.43 -5.56 -15.13
CA VAL A 117 7.60 -4.70 -14.28
C VAL A 117 6.56 -5.49 -13.49
N PHE A 118 6.12 -6.66 -13.97
CA PHE A 118 5.13 -7.47 -13.25
C PHE A 118 5.72 -8.25 -12.07
N ASP A 119 7.04 -8.45 -12.03
CA ASP A 119 7.76 -9.26 -11.02
C ASP A 119 8.64 -8.43 -10.06
N LEU A 120 8.95 -7.18 -10.40
CA LEU A 120 9.81 -6.32 -9.59
C LEU A 120 9.13 -5.91 -8.28
N GLN A 121 9.69 -6.33 -7.15
CA GLN A 121 9.24 -5.93 -5.81
C GLN A 121 9.75 -4.53 -5.39
N THR A 122 10.53 -3.85 -6.24
CA THR A 122 11.19 -2.56 -5.97
C THR A 122 10.32 -1.33 -6.28
N HIS A 123 9.12 -1.52 -6.86
CA HIS A 123 8.20 -0.41 -7.15
C HIS A 123 7.81 0.34 -5.87
N LEU A 124 7.63 1.65 -5.97
CA LEU A 124 7.13 2.47 -4.86
C LEU A 124 5.65 2.16 -4.58
N LEU A 125 4.90 1.84 -5.63
CA LEU A 125 3.53 1.31 -5.60
C LEU A 125 3.37 0.26 -6.69
N HIS A 126 2.80 -0.89 -6.36
CA HIS A 126 2.26 -1.84 -7.34
C HIS A 126 0.91 -2.37 -6.86
N GLY A 127 -0.14 -2.00 -7.58
CA GLY A 127 -1.48 -2.56 -7.40
C GLY A 127 -1.95 -3.30 -8.65
N LEU A 128 -2.76 -4.34 -8.46
CA LEU A 128 -3.34 -5.17 -9.50
C LEU A 128 -4.86 -5.23 -9.35
N ILE A 129 -5.64 -4.84 -10.36
CA ILE A 129 -7.11 -4.83 -10.27
C ILE A 129 -7.72 -5.53 -11.48
N HIS A 130 -8.52 -6.56 -11.24
CA HIS A 130 -9.22 -7.30 -12.29
C HIS A 130 -10.45 -6.54 -12.81
N CYS A 131 -10.86 -6.82 -14.06
CA CYS A 131 -11.97 -6.14 -14.73
C CYS A 131 -13.38 -6.38 -14.14
N ASN A 132 -13.49 -7.06 -12.98
CA ASN A 132 -14.70 -7.19 -12.17
C ASN A 132 -14.69 -6.28 -10.91
N GLY A 133 -13.59 -5.54 -10.66
CA GLY A 133 -13.40 -4.64 -9.52
C GLY A 133 -12.76 -5.27 -8.27
N PHE A 134 -12.29 -6.52 -8.31
CA PHE A 134 -11.47 -7.09 -7.23
C PHE A 134 -9.99 -6.96 -7.56
N GLY A 135 -9.13 -6.85 -6.54
CA GLY A 135 -7.69 -6.71 -6.76
C GLY A 135 -6.81 -6.99 -5.56
N HIS A 136 -5.53 -6.71 -5.74
CA HIS A 136 -4.44 -6.99 -4.82
C HIS A 136 -3.49 -5.79 -4.77
N LEU A 137 -3.15 -5.33 -3.58
CA LEU A 137 -2.02 -4.44 -3.36
C LEU A 137 -0.77 -5.33 -3.21
N ILE A 138 0.15 -5.25 -4.16
CA ILE A 138 1.30 -6.15 -4.28
C ILE A 138 2.49 -5.61 -3.48
N CYS A 139 2.82 -4.33 -3.64
CA CYS A 139 3.82 -3.67 -2.79
C CYS A 139 3.58 -2.18 -2.63
N ILE A 140 4.06 -1.64 -1.51
CA ILE A 140 4.28 -0.21 -1.27
C ILE A 140 5.66 -0.07 -0.62
N ASN A 141 6.53 0.70 -1.25
CA ASN A 141 7.85 1.03 -0.74
C ASN A 141 7.93 2.53 -0.48
N GLY A 142 7.82 2.92 0.79
CA GLY A 142 8.04 4.29 1.24
C GLY A 142 9.53 4.65 1.33
N ILE A 143 9.88 5.71 2.08
CA ILE A 143 11.27 6.17 2.22
C ILE A 143 12.21 5.05 2.70
N GLU A 144 11.79 4.28 3.71
CA GLU A 144 12.56 3.12 4.22
C GLU A 144 12.66 1.95 3.23
N GLY A 145 11.75 1.89 2.25
CA GLY A 145 11.77 0.93 1.13
C GLY A 145 12.55 1.42 -0.10
N GLY A 146 13.20 2.59 -0.03
CA GLY A 146 14.03 3.15 -1.09
C GLY A 146 13.45 4.37 -1.83
N SER A 147 12.24 4.81 -1.49
CA SER A 147 11.68 6.05 -2.06
C SER A 147 12.51 7.28 -1.66
N LYS A 148 12.78 8.16 -2.62
CA LYS A 148 13.45 9.45 -2.39
C LYS A 148 12.50 10.59 -2.00
N PHE A 149 11.19 10.43 -2.24
CA PHE A 149 10.24 11.57 -2.20
C PHE A 149 8.95 11.30 -1.42
N ILE A 150 8.28 10.17 -1.67
CA ILE A 150 7.00 9.79 -1.03
C ILE A 150 7.20 8.79 0.11
N CYS A 151 6.53 9.00 1.24
CA CYS A 151 6.49 8.01 2.32
C CYS A 151 5.38 6.98 2.12
N GLY A 152 5.43 5.86 2.87
CA GLY A 152 4.46 4.76 2.68
C GLY A 152 3.00 5.18 2.93
N ARG A 153 2.79 6.11 3.87
CA ARG A 153 1.47 6.70 4.15
C ARG A 153 0.92 7.45 2.94
N GLU A 154 1.72 8.35 2.36
CA GLU A 154 1.35 9.09 1.14
C GLU A 154 1.06 8.18 -0.06
N THR A 155 1.83 7.10 -0.20
CA THR A 155 1.57 6.09 -1.24
C THR A 155 0.25 5.36 -1.00
N MET A 156 -0.06 4.98 0.25
CA MET A 156 -1.35 4.39 0.62
C MET A 156 -2.51 5.38 0.41
N ASP A 157 -2.35 6.66 0.77
CA ASP A 157 -3.37 7.69 0.57
C ASP A 157 -3.66 7.93 -0.92
N LEU A 158 -2.66 7.82 -1.79
CA LEU A 158 -2.86 7.81 -3.24
C LEU A 158 -3.60 6.55 -3.71
N TRP A 159 -3.17 5.37 -3.25
CA TRP A 159 -3.77 4.09 -3.64
C TRP A 159 -5.24 3.98 -3.22
N ASP A 160 -5.59 4.40 -1.99
CA ASP A 160 -6.95 4.39 -1.46
C ASP A 160 -7.88 5.36 -2.21
N ARG A 161 -7.39 6.56 -2.55
CA ARG A 161 -8.12 7.51 -3.41
C ARG A 161 -8.37 6.95 -4.80
N ILE A 162 -7.36 6.35 -5.44
CA ILE A 162 -7.53 5.70 -6.74
C ILE A 162 -8.55 4.56 -6.66
N CYS A 163 -8.47 3.69 -5.66
CA CYS A 163 -9.42 2.58 -5.49
C CYS A 163 -10.85 3.07 -5.26
N THR A 164 -11.01 4.09 -4.41
CA THR A 164 -12.30 4.71 -4.12
C THR A 164 -12.90 5.37 -5.36
N SER A 165 -12.13 6.21 -6.05
CA SER A 165 -12.55 6.92 -7.28
C SER A 165 -12.94 5.95 -8.40
N LEU A 166 -12.17 4.88 -8.59
CA LEU A 166 -12.48 3.85 -9.58
C LEU A 166 -13.65 2.94 -9.18
N SER A 167 -14.23 3.06 -7.98
CA SER A 167 -15.25 2.14 -7.45
C SER A 167 -14.79 0.67 -7.43
N VAL A 168 -13.56 0.46 -6.97
CA VAL A 168 -13.01 -0.87 -6.67
C VAL A 168 -13.84 -1.50 -5.55
N ARG A 169 -14.11 -2.79 -5.67
CA ARG A 169 -15.03 -3.53 -4.78
C ARG A 169 -14.32 -4.06 -3.54
N GLN A 170 -13.13 -4.61 -3.72
CA GLN A 170 -12.31 -5.14 -2.63
C GLN A 170 -10.86 -5.31 -3.09
N ILE A 171 -9.92 -4.93 -2.24
CA ILE A 171 -8.49 -5.18 -2.41
C ILE A 171 -8.01 -6.08 -1.27
N THR A 172 -7.18 -7.08 -1.54
CA THR A 172 -6.37 -7.74 -0.50
C THR A 172 -4.97 -7.14 -0.46
N VAL A 173 -4.31 -7.23 0.69
CA VAL A 173 -2.86 -7.00 0.83
C VAL A 173 -2.27 -8.16 1.61
N GLU A 174 -1.06 -8.60 1.26
CA GLU A 174 -0.26 -9.46 2.13
C GLU A 174 0.58 -8.56 3.05
N ASP A 175 0.30 -8.59 4.35
CA ASP A 175 0.97 -7.69 5.29
C ASP A 175 2.37 -8.19 5.66
N LEU A 176 3.32 -7.93 4.77
CA LEU A 176 4.75 -8.14 4.97
C LEU A 176 5.46 -6.88 5.47
N SER A 177 4.71 -5.90 6.01
CA SER A 177 5.22 -4.56 6.32
C SER A 177 6.26 -4.57 7.44
N LYS A 178 7.41 -3.92 7.19
CA LYS A 178 8.55 -3.86 8.10
C LYS A 178 9.13 -2.46 8.16
N LYS A 179 9.49 -2.05 9.38
CA LYS A 179 10.24 -0.84 9.69
C LYS A 179 11.60 -1.27 10.24
N HIS A 180 12.64 -1.08 9.43
CA HIS A 180 13.96 -1.71 9.62
C HIS A 180 13.87 -3.24 9.84
N LYS A 181 13.99 -3.71 11.09
CA LYS A 181 13.86 -5.13 11.50
C LYS A 181 12.58 -5.42 12.28
N MET A 182 11.76 -4.40 12.56
CA MET A 182 10.50 -4.54 13.28
C MET A 182 9.39 -4.90 12.30
N GLU A 183 8.55 -5.86 12.67
CA GLU A 183 7.36 -6.21 11.90
C GLU A 183 6.22 -5.27 12.30
N LEU A 184 5.77 -4.43 11.36
CA LEU A 184 4.79 -3.37 11.65
C LEU A 184 3.41 -3.94 11.96
N TRP A 185 3.02 -5.07 11.35
CA TRP A 185 1.77 -5.77 11.66
C TRP A 185 1.70 -6.18 13.13
N LEU A 186 2.83 -6.60 13.72
CA LEU A 186 2.93 -6.96 15.14
C LEU A 186 2.95 -5.72 16.03
N LEU A 187 3.77 -4.72 15.69
CA LEU A 187 3.87 -3.48 16.46
C LEU A 187 2.53 -2.73 16.53
N HIS A 188 1.89 -2.50 15.37
CA HIS A 188 0.59 -1.85 15.32
C HIS A 188 -0.51 -2.74 15.92
N GLY A 189 -0.45 -4.06 15.69
CA GLY A 189 -1.40 -5.01 16.27
C GLY A 189 -1.44 -4.91 17.80
N VAL A 190 -0.28 -4.93 18.45
CA VAL A 190 -0.15 -4.84 19.92
C VAL A 190 -0.43 -3.44 20.46
N ALA A 191 -0.06 -2.37 19.72
CA ALA A 191 -0.25 -1.00 20.18
C ALA A 191 -1.66 -0.43 19.95
N TYR A 192 -2.35 -0.87 18.88
CA TYR A 192 -3.59 -0.27 18.39
C TYR A 192 -4.70 -1.28 18.06
N GLY A 193 -4.49 -2.59 18.26
CA GLY A 193 -5.47 -3.64 17.98
C GLY A 193 -5.68 -3.97 16.50
N GLN A 194 -4.89 -3.40 15.60
CA GLN A 194 -5.02 -3.52 14.14
C GLN A 194 -3.65 -3.36 13.46
N SER A 195 -3.46 -3.88 12.24
CA SER A 195 -2.21 -3.64 11.52
C SER A 195 -2.09 -2.21 10.98
N TRP A 196 -0.92 -1.84 10.46
CA TRP A 196 -0.68 -0.52 9.87
C TRP A 196 -1.70 -0.18 8.75
N PHE A 197 -2.06 -1.16 7.93
CA PHE A 197 -3.06 -0.99 6.87
C PHE A 197 -4.49 -0.75 7.41
N GLY A 198 -4.78 -1.05 8.68
CA GLY A 198 -6.07 -0.79 9.32
C GLY A 198 -6.47 0.68 9.33
N ILE A 199 -5.51 1.60 9.21
CA ILE A 199 -5.72 3.05 9.00
C ILE A 199 -6.59 3.30 7.75
N TRP A 200 -6.37 2.52 6.68
CA TRP A 200 -7.17 2.55 5.44
C TRP A 200 -8.25 1.45 5.41
N ARG A 201 -8.71 1.00 6.59
CA ARG A 201 -9.80 0.02 6.76
C ARG A 201 -9.51 -1.36 6.12
N TYR A 202 -8.24 -1.73 5.99
CA TYR A 202 -7.86 -3.11 5.68
C TYR A 202 -8.01 -3.96 6.94
N TRP A 203 -8.95 -4.91 6.90
CA TRP A 203 -9.25 -5.81 8.00
C TRP A 203 -8.68 -7.22 7.75
N PHE A 204 -8.66 -8.04 8.80
CA PHE A 204 -8.32 -9.46 8.67
C PHE A 204 -9.23 -10.15 7.63
N CYS A 205 -8.61 -10.72 6.59
CA CYS A 205 -9.33 -11.42 5.53
C CYS A 205 -9.13 -12.95 5.62
N HIS A 206 -7.87 -13.39 5.76
CA HIS A 206 -7.53 -14.80 5.91
C HIS A 206 -6.25 -14.96 6.72
N GLY A 207 -6.16 -16.04 7.51
CA GLY A 207 -4.95 -16.41 8.23
C GLY A 207 -4.19 -17.53 7.52
N SER A 208 -3.10 -17.99 8.12
CA SER A 208 -2.47 -19.26 7.73
C SER A 208 -3.38 -20.45 8.06
N PHE A 209 -3.05 -21.65 7.57
CA PHE A 209 -3.89 -22.84 7.72
C PHE A 209 -4.25 -23.11 9.19
N GLY A 210 -5.55 -23.12 9.50
CA GLY A 210 -6.08 -23.33 10.85
C GLY A 210 -6.21 -22.05 11.71
N VAL A 211 -5.70 -20.90 11.26
CA VAL A 211 -5.83 -19.60 11.94
C VAL A 211 -7.04 -18.86 11.38
N ASN A 212 -8.10 -18.75 12.17
CA ASN A 212 -9.26 -17.91 11.86
C ASN A 212 -9.19 -16.54 12.56
N GLU A 213 -10.15 -15.68 12.27
CA GLU A 213 -10.22 -14.32 12.83
C GLU A 213 -10.29 -14.30 14.36
N HIS A 214 -11.00 -15.25 14.98
CA HIS A 214 -11.05 -15.35 16.44
C HIS A 214 -9.68 -15.72 17.03
N ASN A 215 -8.91 -16.61 16.37
CA ASN A 215 -7.54 -16.91 16.79
C ASN A 215 -6.64 -15.67 16.67
N TYR A 216 -6.75 -14.92 15.57
CA TYR A 216 -5.98 -13.69 15.36
C TYR A 216 -6.31 -12.63 16.42
N ARG A 217 -7.59 -12.29 16.61
CA ARG A 217 -8.05 -11.32 17.62
C ARG A 217 -7.61 -11.74 19.03
N SER A 218 -7.84 -13.00 19.41
CA SER A 218 -7.41 -13.52 20.73
C SER A 218 -5.90 -13.42 20.95
N ALA A 219 -5.09 -13.60 19.89
CA ALA A 219 -3.64 -13.45 19.98
C ALA A 219 -3.22 -11.99 20.14
N ILE A 220 -3.86 -11.06 19.41
CA ILE A 220 -3.66 -9.62 19.57
C ILE A 220 -4.05 -9.17 20.98
N ASP A 221 -5.23 -9.56 21.48
CA ASP A 221 -5.69 -9.22 22.83
C ASP A 221 -4.71 -9.73 23.91
N LEU A 222 -4.25 -10.99 23.77
CA LEU A 222 -3.27 -11.58 24.67
C LEU A 222 -1.95 -10.80 24.67
N LEU A 223 -1.38 -10.53 23.50
CA LEU A 223 -0.11 -9.79 23.37
C LEU A 223 -0.22 -8.35 23.88
N SER A 224 -1.36 -7.68 23.62
CA SER A 224 -1.65 -6.32 24.10
C SER A 224 -1.83 -6.25 25.62
N SER A 225 -2.20 -7.38 26.26
CA SER A 225 -2.32 -7.47 27.72
C SER A 225 -1.00 -7.68 28.48
N LEU A 226 0.13 -7.85 27.77
CA LEU A 226 1.42 -8.13 28.39
C LEU A 226 2.04 -6.89 29.05
N GLU A 227 1.97 -6.85 30.38
CA GLU A 227 2.68 -5.85 31.20
C GLU A 227 4.21 -5.95 31.00
N LEU A 228 4.83 -4.88 30.50
CA LEU A 228 6.29 -4.83 30.24
C LEU A 228 7.12 -5.14 31.51
N ASP A 229 6.63 -4.81 32.70
CA ASP A 229 7.31 -5.15 33.96
C ASP A 229 7.33 -6.66 34.24
N ARG A 230 6.29 -7.41 33.82
CA ARG A 230 6.31 -8.88 33.90
C ARG A 230 7.32 -9.45 32.94
N ILE A 231 7.39 -8.95 31.70
CA ILE A 231 8.44 -9.35 30.73
C ILE A 231 9.84 -9.12 31.33
N ILE A 232 10.06 -7.99 31.99
CA ILE A 232 11.33 -7.69 32.69
C ILE A 232 11.65 -8.72 33.79
N VAL A 233 10.65 -9.21 34.52
CA VAL A 233 10.80 -10.22 35.58
C VAL A 233 10.99 -11.62 34.99
N ASP A 234 10.16 -12.03 34.03
CA ASP A 234 10.20 -13.37 33.42
C ASP A 234 11.54 -13.64 32.71
N PHE A 235 12.12 -12.60 32.09
CA PHE A 235 13.42 -12.69 31.43
C PHE A 235 14.60 -12.43 32.39
N SER A 236 14.41 -12.33 33.72
CA SER A 236 15.45 -11.89 34.66
C SER A 236 16.72 -12.75 34.66
N PHE A 237 16.61 -14.02 34.29
CA PHE A 237 17.70 -15.01 34.26
C PHE A 237 18.32 -15.20 32.86
N VAL A 238 17.79 -14.52 31.83
CA VAL A 238 18.30 -14.60 30.45
C VAL A 238 19.46 -13.62 30.28
N LYS A 239 20.51 -14.01 29.54
CA LYS A 239 21.70 -13.16 29.30
C LYS A 239 21.37 -11.78 28.71
N ALA A 240 20.29 -11.69 27.92
CA ALA A 240 19.79 -10.46 27.29
C ALA A 240 18.87 -9.60 28.20
N CYS A 241 18.66 -9.99 29.47
CA CYS A 241 17.81 -9.26 30.43
C CYS A 241 18.17 -7.77 30.55
N PHE A 242 19.48 -7.46 30.56
CA PHE A 242 19.97 -6.10 30.66
C PHE A 242 19.60 -5.26 29.43
N ASP A 243 19.71 -5.84 28.23
CA ASP A 243 19.35 -5.19 26.97
C ASP A 243 17.84 -4.97 26.86
N ILE A 244 17.03 -5.97 27.26
CA ILE A 244 15.57 -5.87 27.33
C ILE A 244 15.14 -4.76 28.31
N LYS A 245 15.72 -4.72 29.51
CA LYS A 245 15.46 -3.67 30.51
C LYS A 245 15.82 -2.27 29.99
N GLN A 246 17.01 -2.11 29.40
CA GLN A 246 17.43 -0.82 28.81
C GLN A 246 16.49 -0.38 27.68
N MET A 247 16.11 -1.29 26.79
CA MET A 247 15.19 -1.00 25.69
C MET A 247 13.82 -0.54 26.21
N ILE A 248 13.23 -1.28 27.16
CA ILE A 248 11.94 -0.91 27.77
C ILE A 248 12.05 0.43 28.49
N GLN A 249 13.12 0.68 29.25
CA GLN A 249 13.30 1.95 29.94
C GLN A 249 13.44 3.12 28.95
N TYR A 250 14.27 2.98 27.92
CA TYR A 250 14.45 4.00 26.87
C TYR A 250 13.12 4.40 26.21
N TYR A 251 12.28 3.43 25.85
CA TYR A 251 10.97 3.72 25.26
C TYR A 251 9.96 4.27 26.27
N ARG A 252 10.04 3.88 27.56
CA ARG A 252 9.24 4.49 28.64
C ARG A 252 9.63 5.94 28.92
N ASP A 253 10.92 6.25 28.90
CA ASP A 253 11.42 7.61 29.10
C ASP A 253 10.95 8.51 27.95
N LYS A 254 11.00 8.00 26.70
CA LYS A 254 10.45 8.71 25.53
C LYS A 254 8.93 8.85 25.52
N SER A 255 8.16 7.91 26.06
CA SER A 255 6.69 8.05 26.14
C SER A 255 6.24 8.90 27.32
N GLY A 256 7.01 8.92 28.42
CA GLY A 256 6.78 9.76 29.60
C GLY A 256 7.17 11.23 29.40
N SER A 257 8.08 11.53 28.46
CA SER A 257 8.45 12.90 28.09
C SER A 257 7.45 13.53 27.11
N ASN A 258 6.27 13.88 27.62
CA ASN A 258 5.28 14.81 27.04
C ASN A 258 5.12 14.80 25.50
N LEU A 259 4.20 13.96 25.00
CA LEU A 259 3.40 14.28 23.82
C LEU A 259 2.36 15.38 24.16
N THR A 260 2.81 16.53 24.67
CA THR A 260 1.93 17.69 24.91
C THR A 260 1.67 18.41 23.60
N TYR A 261 0.63 17.97 22.90
CA TYR A 261 -0.05 18.80 21.91
C TYR A 261 -1.11 19.64 22.63
N ASP A 262 -1.00 20.97 22.53
CA ASP A 262 -2.04 21.89 22.96
C ASP A 262 -3.32 21.62 22.15
N TYR A 263 -4.45 21.43 22.84
CA TYR A 263 -5.75 21.22 22.20
C TYR A 263 -6.31 22.54 21.65
N GLY A 264 -5.83 22.93 20.47
CA GLY A 264 -6.52 23.85 19.56
C GLY A 264 -7.33 23.05 18.52
N PRO A 265 -8.57 23.44 18.18
CA PRO A 265 -9.42 22.64 17.30
C PRO A 265 -9.07 22.85 15.81
N TYR A 266 -8.17 22.04 15.25
CA TYR A 266 -7.97 21.89 13.81
C TYR A 266 -7.62 20.45 13.41
N GLU A 267 -7.87 20.12 12.15
CA GLU A 267 -8.05 18.75 11.66
C GLU A 267 -6.74 17.96 11.50
N GLY A 268 -6.45 17.10 12.48
CA GLY A 268 -6.24 15.68 12.19
C GLY A 268 -4.98 15.22 11.45
N SER A 269 -3.80 15.79 11.69
CA SER A 269 -2.51 15.17 11.30
C SER A 269 -1.60 14.90 12.50
N PHE A 270 -1.44 13.64 12.89
CA PHE A 270 -0.44 13.26 13.90
C PHE A 270 0.89 12.91 13.20
N VAL A 271 1.96 13.59 13.58
CA VAL A 271 3.27 13.45 12.92
C VAL A 271 4.00 12.21 13.43
N GLU A 272 4.16 11.21 12.57
CA GLU A 272 4.71 9.88 12.89
C GLU A 272 6.26 9.82 12.83
N GLU A 273 6.93 10.96 13.08
CA GLU A 273 8.40 11.10 13.07
C GLU A 273 9.11 10.53 14.31
N SER A 274 8.36 10.05 15.32
CA SER A 274 8.92 9.62 16.62
C SER A 274 9.45 8.18 16.68
N PHE A 275 9.33 7.39 15.60
CA PHE A 275 9.97 6.07 15.49
C PHE A 275 11.28 6.17 14.70
N VAL A 276 12.36 6.41 15.47
CA VAL A 276 13.77 6.30 15.08
C VAL A 276 14.32 4.96 15.56
#